data_AF-A0A5B8XWT5-F1
#
_entry.id   AF-A0A5B8XWT5-F1
#
_cell.length_a   1.000
_cell.length_b   1.000
_cell.length_c   1.000
_cell.angle_alpha   90.00
_cell.angle_beta   90.00
_cell.angle_gamma   90.00
#
_symmetry.space_group_name_H-M   'P 1'
#
loop_
_entity.id
_entity.type
_entity.pdbx_description
1 polymer ?
#
loop_
_entity_poly.entity_id
_entity_poly.type
_entity_poly.pdbx_seq_one_letter_code
_entity_poly.pdbx_strand_id
1 'polypeptide(L)'
;MFPELSPREQAARQRAQKNPNVAILIFLGALGLFGWNVYKNLHTPEKIWGTKALDCPPANLKIQKVDDVSIIRGCDKTVKVRCTQNQCEEVFD
;
A
#
# COMPACT_ATOMS: atom_id res chain seq x y z
N MET A 1 15.49 33.71 30.75
CA MET A 1 16.15 32.85 31.76
C MET A 1 15.54 31.46 31.61
N PHE A 2 16.26 30.51 31.01
CA PHE A 2 15.74 29.15 30.79
C PHE A 2 15.93 28.33 32.08
N PRO A 3 14.94 27.55 32.53
CA PRO A 3 15.10 26.71 33.71
C PRO A 3 16.10 25.58 33.41
N GLU A 4 17.17 25.48 34.20
CA GLU A 4 18.08 24.34 34.18
C GLU A 4 17.32 23.09 34.65
N LEU A 5 17.09 22.14 33.73
CA LEU A 5 16.52 20.84 34.07
C LEU A 5 17.43 20.12 35.07
N SER A 6 16.83 19.53 36.10
CA SER A 6 17.56 18.81 37.13
C SER A 6 18.30 17.59 36.53
N PRO A 7 19.46 17.18 37.08
CA PRO A 7 20.20 16.00 36.62
C PRO A 7 19.34 14.72 36.62
N ARG A 8 18.34 14.64 37.50
CA ARG A 8 17.38 13.54 37.57
C ARG A 8 16.41 13.53 36.38
N GLU A 9 15.96 14.68 35.92
CA GLU A 9 15.11 14.79 34.72
C GLU A 9 15.91 14.54 33.44
N GLN A 10 17.18 14.95 33.40
CA GLN A 10 18.08 14.61 32.29
C GLN A 10 18.35 13.10 32.21
N ALA A 11 18.59 12.43 33.36
CA ALA A 11 18.72 10.97 33.41
C ALA A 11 17.43 10.23 33.07
N ALA A 12 16.27 10.78 33.43
CA ALA A 12 14.96 10.23 33.05
C ALA A 12 14.72 10.32 31.53
N ARG A 13 15.08 11.44 30.89
CA ARG A 13 15.04 11.57 29.42
C ARG A 13 16.02 10.65 28.71
N GLN A 14 17.23 10.47 29.25
CA GLN A 14 18.21 9.52 28.69
C GLN A 14 17.78 8.05 28.82
N ARG A 15 16.99 7.70 29.84
CA ARG A 15 16.37 6.36 29.95
C ARG A 15 15.19 6.17 28.99
N ALA A 16 14.41 7.22 28.75
CA ALA A 16 13.34 7.20 27.75
C ALA A 16 13.89 7.11 26.31
N GLN A 17 15.12 7.57 26.09
CA GLN A 17 15.76 7.65 24.79
C GLN A 17 17.08 6.88 24.77
N LYS A 18 17.07 5.54 24.77
CA LYS A 18 18.23 4.75 24.30
C LYS A 18 17.89 3.27 24.15
N ASN A 19 17.21 2.94 23.07
CA ASN A 19 17.46 1.65 22.46
C ASN A 19 17.35 1.80 20.94
N PRO A 20 18.47 2.07 20.23
CA PRO A 20 18.45 2.18 18.77
C PRO A 20 17.89 0.91 18.13
N ASN A 21 18.07 -0.25 18.78
CA ASN A 21 17.48 -1.52 18.37
C ASN A 21 15.94 -1.50 18.35
N VAL A 22 15.29 -0.82 19.29
CA VAL A 22 13.82 -0.68 19.30
C VAL A 22 13.35 0.22 18.17
N ALA A 23 14.05 1.32 17.90
CA ALA A 23 13.73 2.18 16.76
C ALA A 23 13.91 1.43 15.42
N ILE A 24 14.96 0.62 15.29
CA ILE A 24 15.19 -0.23 14.11
C ILE A 24 14.07 -1.27 13.96
N LEU A 25 13.66 -1.94 15.04
CA LEU A 25 12.56 -2.92 14.99
C LEU A 25 11.22 -2.27 14.60
N ILE A 26 10.92 -1.09 15.12
CA ILE A 26 9.72 -0.33 14.72
C ILE A 26 9.79 0.03 13.23
N PHE A 27 10.94 0.49 12.75
CA PHE A 27 11.13 0.85 11.35
C PHE A 27 11.00 -0.37 10.42
N LEU A 28 11.62 -1.51 10.77
CA LEU A 28 11.48 -2.76 10.03
C LEU A 28 10.03 -3.27 10.03
N GLY A 29 9.33 -3.16 11.17
CA GLY A 29 7.92 -3.49 11.26
C GLY A 29 7.04 -2.62 10.36
N ALA A 30 7.30 -1.31 10.32
CA ALA A 30 6.59 -0.38 9.45
C ALA A 30 6.85 -0.68 7.95
N LEU A 31 8.10 -0.99 7.58
CA LEU A 31 8.43 -1.40 6.21
C LEU A 31 7.75 -2.71 5.81
N GLY A 32 7.69 -3.69 6.72
CA GLY A 32 6.99 -4.95 6.48
C GLY A 32 5.49 -4.75 6.24
N LEU A 33 4.83 -3.93 7.06
CA LEU A 33 3.42 -3.57 6.88
C LEU A 33 3.19 -2.81 5.56
N PHE A 34 4.07 -1.88 5.21
CA PHE A 34 3.99 -1.15 3.95
C PHE A 34 4.14 -2.09 2.74
N GLY A 35 5.15 -2.95 2.75
CA GLY A 35 5.36 -3.95 1.70
C GLY A 35 4.17 -4.90 1.53
N TRP A 36 3.57 -5.35 2.64
CA TRP A 36 2.37 -6.17 2.62
C TRP A 36 1.16 -5.45 2.01
N ASN A 37 0.99 -4.17 2.34
CA ASN A 37 -0.11 -3.36 1.81
C ASN A 37 0.04 -3.10 0.30
N VAL A 38 1.28 -2.82 -0.14
CA VAL A 38 1.61 -2.67 -1.56
C VAL A 38 1.40 -4.00 -2.30
N TYR A 39 1.82 -5.13 -1.72
CA TYR A 39 1.61 -6.46 -2.29
C TYR A 39 0.11 -6.74 -2.50
N LYS A 40 -0.72 -6.47 -1.48
CA LYS A 40 -2.18 -6.63 -1.57
C LYS A 40 -2.80 -5.77 -2.67
N ASN A 41 -2.37 -4.52 -2.81
CA ASN A 41 -2.86 -3.62 -3.85
C ASN A 41 -2.39 -4.00 -5.26
N LEU A 42 -1.25 -4.67 -5.41
CA LEU A 42 -0.76 -5.18 -6.69
C LEU A 42 -1.42 -6.50 -7.11
N HIS A 43 -1.78 -7.34 -6.13
CA HIS A 43 -2.39 -8.67 -6.35
C HIS A 43 -3.93 -8.67 -6.26
N THR A 44 -4.57 -7.51 -6.46
CA THR A 44 -6.02 -7.47 -6.66
C THR A 44 -6.41 -8.20 -7.95
N PRO A 45 -7.53 -8.94 -7.97
CA PRO A 45 -7.96 -9.72 -9.14
C PRO A 45 -8.15 -8.82 -10.38
N GLU A 46 -8.57 -7.58 -10.19
CA GLU A 46 -8.71 -6.56 -11.23
C GLU A 46 -7.39 -6.25 -11.94
N LYS A 47 -6.28 -6.10 -11.19
CA LYS A 47 -4.96 -5.88 -11.78
C LYS A 47 -4.47 -7.13 -12.49
N ILE A 48 -4.57 -8.29 -11.87
CA ILE A 48 -4.11 -9.55 -12.47
C ILE A 48 -4.84 -9.80 -13.78
N TRP A 49 -6.17 -9.67 -13.77
CA TRP A 49 -6.98 -9.82 -14.97
C TRP A 49 -6.65 -8.73 -16.00
N GLY A 50 -6.60 -7.47 -15.59
CA GLY A 50 -6.26 -6.35 -16.46
C GLY A 50 -4.91 -6.48 -17.13
N THR A 51 -3.90 -7.02 -16.43
CA THR A 51 -2.57 -7.24 -17.04
C THR A 51 -2.63 -8.28 -18.14
N LYS A 52 -3.41 -9.34 -17.93
CA LYS A 52 -3.58 -10.44 -18.90
C LYS A 52 -4.45 -10.05 -20.08
N ALA A 53 -5.54 -9.32 -19.84
CA ALA A 53 -6.49 -8.92 -20.87
C ALA A 53 -5.97 -7.78 -21.75
N LEU A 54 -5.31 -6.79 -21.14
CA LEU A 54 -4.78 -5.63 -21.87
C LEU A 54 -3.38 -5.88 -22.42
N ASP A 55 -2.71 -6.96 -21.99
CA ASP A 55 -1.29 -7.26 -22.23
C ASP A 55 -0.40 -6.08 -21.80
N CYS A 56 -0.58 -5.64 -20.55
CA CYS A 56 -0.01 -4.41 -20.03
C CYS A 56 0.53 -4.65 -18.61
N PRO A 57 1.70 -4.09 -18.23
CA PRO A 57 2.23 -4.29 -16.88
C PRO A 57 1.35 -3.62 -15.80
N PRO A 58 1.27 -4.20 -14.58
CA PRO A 58 0.34 -3.75 -13.53
C PRO A 58 0.64 -2.35 -12.99
N ALA A 59 1.85 -1.84 -13.24
CA ALA A 59 2.25 -0.47 -12.92
C ALA A 59 1.59 0.57 -13.85
N ASN A 60 1.26 0.18 -15.09
CA ASN A 60 0.64 1.07 -16.09
C ASN A 60 -0.89 0.96 -16.12
N LEU A 61 -1.46 0.08 -15.30
CA LEU A 61 -2.91 -0.08 -15.16
C LEU A 61 -3.46 0.92 -14.13
N LYS A 62 -4.45 1.70 -14.56
CA LYS A 62 -5.29 2.54 -13.70
C LYS A 62 -6.66 1.89 -13.58
N ILE A 63 -7.06 1.58 -12.35
CA ILE A 63 -8.38 1.01 -12.06
C ILE A 63 -9.25 2.11 -11.46
N GLN A 64 -10.41 2.33 -12.04
CA GLN A 64 -11.43 3.24 -11.54
C GLN A 64 -12.69 2.44 -11.24
N LYS A 65 -13.10 2.38 -9.97
CA LYS A 65 -14.31 1.65 -9.56
C LYS A 65 -15.50 2.61 -9.58
N VAL A 66 -16.54 2.24 -10.32
CA VAL A 66 -17.81 2.95 -10.44
C VAL A 66 -18.91 1.95 -10.11
N ASP A 67 -19.50 2.10 -8.92
CA ASP A 67 -20.47 1.16 -8.35
C ASP A 67 -19.93 -0.28 -8.33
N ASP A 68 -20.54 -1.17 -9.12
CA ASP A 68 -20.21 -2.60 -9.22
C ASP A 68 -19.37 -2.94 -10.47
N VAL A 69 -18.83 -1.91 -11.15
CA VAL A 69 -18.00 -2.06 -12.35
C VAL A 69 -16.65 -1.39 -12.13
N SER A 70 -15.58 -2.10 -12.45
CA SER A 70 -14.21 -1.62 -12.42
C SER A 70 -13.76 -1.33 -13.85
N ILE A 71 -13.41 -0.07 -14.12
CA ILE A 71 -12.88 0.39 -15.40
C ILE A 71 -11.36 0.31 -15.33
N ILE A 72 -10.76 -0.57 -16.11
CA ILE A 72 -9.32 -0.76 -16.19
C ILE A 72 -8.81 -0.03 -17.43
N ARG A 73 -7.92 0.95 -17.24
CA ARG A 73 -7.27 1.71 -18.32
C ARG A 73 -5.77 1.45 -18.30
N GLY A 74 -5.18 1.12 -19.44
CA GLY A 74 -3.74 0.96 -19.55
C GLY A 74 -3.32 0.57 -20.96
N CYS A 75 -2.10 0.97 -21.34
CA CYS A 75 -1.52 0.67 -22.65
C CYS A 75 -2.48 0.98 -23.82
N ASP A 76 -3.06 2.19 -23.78
CA ASP A 76 -4.01 2.72 -24.77
C ASP A 76 -5.31 1.93 -24.97
N LYS A 77 -5.59 1.00 -24.06
CA LYS A 77 -6.82 0.21 -24.03
C LYS A 77 -7.61 0.50 -22.76
N THR A 78 -8.93 0.35 -22.86
CA THR A 78 -9.84 0.46 -21.71
C THR A 78 -10.82 -0.70 -21.76
N VAL A 79 -10.99 -1.39 -20.64
CA VAL A 79 -11.93 -2.49 -20.47
C VAL A 79 -12.77 -2.27 -19.23
N LYS A 80 -14.07 -2.55 -19.33
CA LYS A 80 -14.98 -2.54 -18.19
C LYS A 80 -15.10 -3.98 -17.69
N VAL A 81 -14.84 -4.19 -16.41
CA VAL A 81 -14.93 -5.53 -15.82
C VAL A 81 -15.75 -5.49 -14.56
N ARG A 82 -16.44 -6.59 -14.27
CA ARG A 82 -17.01 -6.86 -12.96
C ARG A 82 -16.17 -7.94 -12.29
N CYS A 83 -15.49 -7.57 -11.22
CA CYS A 83 -14.65 -8.48 -10.45
C CYS A 83 -15.31 -8.82 -9.11
N THR A 84 -15.49 -10.12 -8.88
CA THR A 84 -15.80 -10.69 -7.56
C THR A 84 -14.50 -11.10 -6.86
N GLN A 85 -14.59 -11.71 -5.68
CA GLN A 85 -13.40 -12.18 -4.94
C GLN A 85 -12.55 -13.19 -5.76
N ASN A 86 -13.16 -13.96 -6.67
CA ASN A 86 -12.49 -15.08 -7.35
C ASN A 86 -12.49 -15.00 -8.88
N GLN A 87 -13.32 -14.16 -9.48
CA GLN A 87 -13.50 -14.12 -10.93
C GLN A 87 -13.79 -12.70 -11.42
N CYS A 88 -13.21 -12.36 -12.56
CA CYS A 88 -13.44 -11.11 -13.28
C CYS A 88 -14.02 -11.43 -14.65
N GLU A 89 -15.15 -10.80 -14.97
CA GLU A 89 -15.81 -10.92 -16.27
C GLU A 89 -15.83 -9.55 -16.96
N GLU A 90 -15.64 -9.56 -18.28
CA GLU A 90 -15.75 -8.35 -19.08
C GLU A 90 -17.22 -7.99 -19.28
N VAL A 91 -17.54 -6.73 -19.04
CA VAL A 91 -18.90 -6.20 -19.22
C VAL A 91 -18.93 -5.44 -20.54
N PHE A 92 -19.57 -6.03 -21.54
CA PHE A 92 -19.84 -5.39 -22.83
C PHE A 92 -21.20 -4.67 -22.73
N ASP A 93 -21.20 -3.37 -23.01
CA ASP A 93 -22.43 -2.60 -23.29
C ASP A 93 -22.97 -2.95 -24.68
#